data_AF-A0A838XR17-F1
#
_entry.id   AF-A0A838XR17-F1
#
_cell.length_a   1.000
_cell.length_b   1.000
_cell.length_c   1.000
_cell.angle_alpha   90.00
_cell.angle_beta   90.00
_cell.angle_gamma   90.00
#
_symmetry.space_group_name_H-M   'P 1'
#
loop_
_entity.id
_entity.type
_entity.pdbx_description
1 polymer ?
#
loop_
_entity_poly.entity_id
_entity_poly.type
_entity_poly.pdbx_seq_one_letter_code
_entity_poly.pdbx_strand_id
1 'polypeptide(L)'
;MDLAPIAPALIGHNGGPPLDDEHRPEWGTGPVGSYFTWKKARKAALASVSRDVALFRIKRAERLGLTYEEYTIEILDRGRHLQASDTERIAEIIAARPKDR
;
A
#
# COMPACT_ATOMS: atom_id res chain seq x y z
N MET A 1 3.20 -4.17 -44.60
CA MET A 1 2.16 -4.32 -43.56
C MET A 1 2.03 -5.81 -43.32
N ASP A 2 2.66 -6.30 -42.26
CA ASP A 2 2.69 -7.73 -41.94
C ASP A 2 1.83 -7.92 -40.67
N LEU A 3 0.66 -8.53 -40.84
CA LEU A 3 -0.30 -8.75 -39.75
C LEU A 3 0.07 -10.06 -39.08
N ALA A 4 0.52 -9.99 -37.82
CA ALA A 4 0.76 -11.17 -36.99
C ALA A 4 -0.51 -12.05 -36.87
N PRO A 5 -0.37 -13.39 -36.81
CA PRO A 5 -1.51 -14.29 -36.80
C PRO A 5 -2.32 -14.11 -35.51
N ILE A 6 -3.63 -13.87 -35.68
CA ILE A 6 -4.61 -13.75 -34.60
C ILE A 6 -4.84 -15.15 -34.04
N ALA A 7 -4.45 -15.38 -32.78
CA ALA A 7 -4.76 -16.63 -32.07
C ALA A 7 -6.28 -16.85 -32.01
N PRO A 8 -6.79 -18.09 -32.15
CA PRO A 8 -8.22 -18.33 -32.17
C PRO A 8 -8.83 -17.93 -30.82
N ALA A 9 -9.73 -16.94 -30.86
CA ALA A 9 -10.50 -16.52 -29.70
C ALA A 9 -11.35 -17.69 -29.19
N LEU A 10 -10.98 -18.23 -28.02
CA LEU A 10 -11.77 -19.22 -27.31
C LEU A 10 -13.12 -18.60 -26.90
N ILE A 11 -14.16 -19.43 -26.78
CA ILE A 11 -15.50 -19.02 -26.34
C ILE A 11 -15.38 -18.23 -25.03
N GLY A 12 -15.76 -16.94 -25.07
CA GLY A 12 -15.67 -16.00 -23.95
C GLY A 12 -14.74 -14.80 -24.14
N HIS A 13 -13.96 -14.73 -25.23
CA HIS A 13 -13.09 -13.59 -25.52
C HIS A 13 -13.80 -12.52 -26.36
N ASN A 14 -13.76 -11.26 -25.92
CA ASN A 14 -14.43 -10.11 -26.55
C ASN A 14 -13.65 -9.44 -27.68
N GLY A 15 -12.56 -10.06 -28.17
CA GLY A 15 -11.80 -9.57 -29.34
C GLY A 15 -11.31 -8.11 -29.24
N GLY A 16 -11.23 -7.56 -28.02
CA GLY A 16 -10.79 -6.20 -27.80
C GLY A 16 -9.33 -6.01 -28.24
N PRO A 17 -8.94 -4.78 -28.62
CA PRO A 17 -7.55 -4.49 -28.94
C PRO A 17 -6.65 -4.97 -27.79
N PRO A 18 -5.46 -5.52 -28.08
CA PRO A 18 -4.49 -5.84 -27.06
C PRO A 18 -4.32 -4.62 -26.16
N LEU A 19 -4.50 -4.79 -24.85
CA LEU A 19 -4.10 -3.75 -23.91
C LEU A 19 -2.58 -3.74 -23.99
N ASP A 20 -1.99 -2.68 -24.56
CA ASP A 20 -0.54 -2.49 -24.51
C ASP A 20 -0.09 -2.65 -23.04
N ASP A 21 1.04 -3.33 -22.83
CA ASP A 21 1.62 -3.65 -21.51
C ASP A 21 1.89 -2.42 -20.62
N GLU A 22 1.63 -1.21 -21.12
CA GLU A 22 1.79 0.06 -20.45
C GLU A 22 0.79 0.25 -19.29
N HIS A 23 -0.44 -0.27 -19.40
CA HIS A 23 -1.42 -0.12 -18.31
C HIS A 23 -1.32 -1.21 -17.25
N ARG A 24 -0.50 -0.96 -16.22
CA ARG A 24 -0.56 -1.73 -14.97
C ARG A 24 -1.59 -1.09 -14.02
N PRO A 25 -2.68 -1.79 -13.67
CA PRO A 25 -3.63 -1.26 -12.70
C PRO A 25 -3.01 -1.17 -11.30
N GLU A 26 -3.56 -0.33 -10.42
CA GLU A 26 -2.99 -0.09 -9.10
C GLU A 26 -2.98 -1.30 -8.16
N TRP A 27 -3.72 -2.36 -8.49
CA TRP A 27 -3.71 -3.65 -7.78
C TRP A 27 -2.71 -4.67 -8.38
N GLY A 28 -1.97 -4.31 -9.43
CA GLY A 28 -0.91 -5.12 -10.04
C GLY A 28 -1.40 -6.16 -11.05
N THR A 29 -0.53 -7.13 -11.39
CA THR A 29 -0.73 -8.10 -12.48
C THR A 29 -1.72 -9.24 -12.16
N GLY A 30 -2.37 -9.20 -10.99
CA GLY A 30 -3.32 -10.21 -10.55
C GLY A 30 -4.79 -9.74 -10.65
N PRO A 31 -5.74 -10.62 -10.28
CA PRO A 31 -7.13 -10.20 -10.13
C PRO A 31 -7.25 -9.12 -9.05
N VAL A 32 -8.23 -8.22 -9.20
CA VAL A 32 -8.50 -7.13 -8.24
C VAL A 32 -8.64 -7.61 -6.79
N GLY A 33 -9.16 -8.82 -6.59
CA GLY A 33 -9.33 -9.44 -5.28
C GLY A 33 -10.03 -8.51 -4.29
N SER A 34 -9.48 -8.41 -3.08
CA SER A 34 -9.95 -7.52 -2.02
C SER A 34 -9.25 -6.16 -1.99
N TYR A 35 -8.52 -5.76 -3.04
CA TYR A 35 -7.66 -4.59 -3.04
C TYR A 35 -8.38 -3.31 -2.59
N PHE A 36 -9.52 -2.98 -3.22
CA PHE A 36 -10.27 -1.76 -2.89
C PHE A 36 -10.87 -1.81 -1.48
N THR A 37 -11.27 -2.98 -1.01
CA THR A 37 -11.76 -3.18 0.36
C THR A 37 -10.66 -2.88 1.37
N TRP A 38 -9.45 -3.41 1.15
CA TRP A 38 -8.30 -3.13 2.01
C TRP A 38 -7.83 -1.69 1.92
N LYS A 39 -7.79 -1.10 0.72
CA LYS A 39 -7.47 0.32 0.51
C LYS A 39 -8.43 1.22 1.30
N LYS A 40 -9.73 0.92 1.26
CA LYS A 40 -10.76 1.64 2.03
C LYS A 40 -10.60 1.43 3.54
N ALA A 41 -10.39 0.18 3.98
CA ALA A 41 -10.21 -0.14 5.40
C ALA A 41 -8.97 0.55 5.99
N ARG A 42 -7.84 0.53 5.26
CA ARG A 42 -6.61 1.24 5.62
C ARG A 42 -6.85 2.73 5.79
N LYS A 43 -7.50 3.37 4.81
CA LYS A 43 -7.84 4.80 4.89
C LYS A 43 -8.73 5.10 6.12
N ALA A 44 -9.72 4.26 6.38
CA ALA A 44 -10.62 4.43 7.52
C ALA A 44 -9.85 4.30 8.85
N ALA A 45 -9.02 3.27 9.01
CA ALA A 45 -8.25 3.02 10.23
C ALA A 45 -7.30 4.18 10.58
N LEU A 46 -6.76 4.88 9.58
CA LEU A 46 -5.89 6.03 9.80
C LEU A 46 -6.66 7.34 10.08
N ALA A 47 -7.88 7.46 9.55
CA ALA A 47 -8.70 8.67 9.63
C ALA A 47 -9.69 8.69 10.79
N SER A 48 -10.09 7.54 11.33
CA SER A 48 -11.17 7.44 12.34
C SER A 48 -10.73 7.75 13.78
N VAL A 49 -9.50 8.20 14.00
CA VAL A 49 -8.98 8.48 15.34
C VAL A 49 -9.33 9.89 15.80
N SER A 50 -9.49 10.09 17.11
CA SER A 50 -9.69 11.43 17.66
C SER A 50 -8.48 12.32 17.36
N ARG A 51 -8.72 13.63 17.26
CA ARG A 51 -7.68 14.62 16.98
C ARG A 51 -6.50 14.53 17.93
N ASP A 52 -6.77 14.35 19.23
CA ASP A 52 -5.71 14.31 20.25
C ASP A 52 -4.85 13.06 20.12
N VAL A 53 -5.47 11.91 19.79
CA VAL A 53 -4.74 10.67 19.50
C VAL A 53 -3.88 10.83 18.24
N ALA A 54 -4.41 11.46 17.19
CA ALA A 54 -3.64 11.73 15.98
C ALA A 54 -2.42 12.61 16.28
N LEU A 55 -2.61 13.72 17.00
CA LEU A 55 -1.52 14.62 17.40
C LEU A 55 -0.49 13.94 18.29
N PHE A 56 -0.92 13.08 19.21
CA PHE A 56 -0.01 12.28 20.04
C PHE A 56 0.86 11.36 19.18
N ARG A 57 0.25 10.66 18.22
CA ARG A 57 0.95 9.76 17.29
C ARG A 57 1.91 10.51 16.37
N ILE A 58 1.52 11.67 15.84
CA ILE A 58 2.39 12.53 15.03
C ILE A 58 3.64 12.92 15.81
N LYS A 59 3.49 13.48 17.01
CA LYS A 59 4.64 13.87 17.87
C LYS A 59 5.57 12.72 18.20
N ARG A 60 5.01 11.51 18.36
CA ARG A 60 5.80 10.29 18.59
C ARG A 60 6.56 9.87 17.34
N ALA A 61 5.88 9.84 16.20
CA ALA A 61 6.48 9.48 14.92
C ALA A 61 7.64 10.43 14.56
N GLU A 62 7.43 11.75 14.67
CA GLU A 62 8.45 12.77 14.42
C GLU A 62 9.71 12.55 15.26
N ARG A 63 9.56 12.26 16.56
CA ARG A 63 10.69 11.99 17.45
C ARG A 63 11.52 10.77 17.03
N LEU A 64 10.88 9.79 16.40
CA LEU A 64 11.51 8.55 15.95
C LEU A 64 11.98 8.61 14.49
N GLY A 65 11.80 9.75 13.79
CA GLY A 65 12.09 9.86 12.36
C GLY A 65 11.14 9.04 11.47
N LEU A 66 9.96 8.69 11.99
CA LEU A 66 8.92 7.93 11.30
C LEU A 66 7.82 8.86 10.81
N THR A 67 7.11 8.41 9.78
CA THR A 67 5.84 9.02 9.39
C THR A 67 4.72 8.63 10.35
N TYR A 68 3.66 9.44 10.41
CA TYR A 68 2.45 9.10 11.17
C TYR A 68 1.92 7.70 10.82
N GLU A 69 1.93 7.35 9.53
CA GLU A 69 1.43 6.07 9.06
C GLU A 69 2.33 4.91 9.51
N GLU A 70 3.64 5.00 9.34
CA GLU A 70 4.61 3.99 9.79
C GLU A 70 4.46 3.71 11.30
N TYR A 71 4.37 4.77 12.12
CA TYR A 71 4.17 4.62 13.55
C TYR A 71 2.79 4.05 13.90
N THR A 72 1.74 4.43 13.16
CA THR A 72 0.38 3.97 13.41
C THR A 72 0.19 2.49 13.06
N ILE A 73 0.80 2.01 11.98
CA ILE A 73 0.75 0.60 11.57
C ILE A 73 1.35 -0.30 12.66
N GLU A 74 2.41 0.12 13.34
CA GLU A 74 2.96 -0.66 14.46
C GLU A 74 1.98 -0.82 15.63
N ILE A 75 1.14 0.19 15.86
CA ILE A 75 0.08 0.10 16.87
C ILE A 75 -1.04 -0.82 16.38
N LEU A 76 -1.46 -0.70 15.11
CA LEU A 76 -2.59 -1.45 14.58
C LEU A 76 -2.29 -2.94 14.38
N ASP A 77 -1.10 -3.27 13.88
CA ASP A 77 -0.73 -4.66 13.55
C ASP A 77 -0.14 -5.40 14.75
N ARG A 78 0.61 -4.69 15.61
CA ARG A 78 1.41 -5.30 16.70
C ARG A 78 0.97 -4.85 18.09
N GLY A 79 0.05 -3.88 18.21
CA GLY A 79 -0.38 -3.34 19.50
C GLY A 79 0.72 -2.56 20.23
N ARG A 80 1.82 -2.20 19.56
CA ARG A 80 3.02 -1.64 20.22
C ARG A 80 3.17 -0.16 19.96
N HIS A 81 3.38 0.59 21.03
CA HIS A 81 3.86 1.98 20.96
C HIS A 81 5.39 2.01 20.96
N LEU A 82 5.99 2.33 19.81
CA LEU A 82 7.44 2.39 19.69
C LEU A 82 8.05 3.44 20.64
N GLN A 83 9.15 3.06 21.28
CA GLN A 83 10.01 3.91 22.10
C GLN A 83 11.32 4.21 21.36
N ALA A 84 12.06 5.22 21.84
CA ALA A 84 13.37 5.56 21.27
C ALA A 84 14.40 4.42 21.40
N SER A 85 14.21 3.51 22.36
CA SER A 85 15.02 2.31 22.54
C SER A 85 14.76 1.22 21.51
N ASP A 86 13.68 1.30 20.73
CA ASP A 86 13.31 0.29 19.74
C ASP A 86 14.11 0.48 18.43
N THR A 87 15.42 0.67 18.56
CA THR A 87 16.33 1.13 17.51
C THR A 87 16.36 0.20 16.31
N GLU A 88 16.44 -1.11 16.54
CA GLU A 88 16.44 -2.13 15.48
C GLU A 88 15.15 -2.08 14.67
N ARG A 89 13.99 -2.05 15.35
CA ARG A 89 12.69 -2.01 14.68
C ARG A 89 12.49 -0.71 13.89
N ILE A 90 12.93 0.42 14.44
CA ILE A 90 12.88 1.70 13.74
C ILE A 90 13.74 1.66 12.48
N ALA A 91 14.94 1.07 12.56
CA ALA A 91 15.83 0.92 11.41
C ALA A 91 15.21 0.02 10.33
N GLU A 92 14.55 -1.10 10.70
CA GLU A 92 13.83 -1.97 9.77
C GLU A 92 12.72 -1.22 9.03
N ILE A 93 11.92 -0.42 9.74
CA ILE A 93 10.84 0.36 9.14
C ILE A 93 11.38 1.37 8.13
N ILE A 94 12.46 2.07 8.49
CA ILE A 94 13.11 3.05 7.60
C ILE A 94 13.72 2.35 6.38
N ALA A 95 14.37 1.20 6.56
CA ALA A 95 14.97 0.43 5.48
C ALA A 95 13.93 -0.14 4.50
N ALA A 96 12.70 -0.41 4.97
CA ALA A 96 11.61 -0.91 4.15
C ALA A 96 10.89 0.16 3.31
N ARG A 97 11.28 1.45 3.42
CA ARG A 97 10.68 2.52 2.62
C ARG A 97 10.87 2.26 1.11
N PRO A 98 9.84 2.45 0.28
CA PRO A 98 9.99 2.37 -1.16
C PRO A 98 11.03 3.40 -1.63
N LYS A 99 11.94 2.98 -2.51
CA LYS A 99 13.06 3.81 -2.98
C LYS A 99 12.63 5.01 -3.82
N ASP A 100 11.42 4.97 -4.36
CA ASP A 100 10.89 5.97 -5.30
C ASP A 100 9.77 6.81 -4.67
N ARG A 101 9.81 7.04 -3.35
CA ARG A 101 8.80 7.87 -2.67
C ARG A 101 8.91 9.34 -3.03
#